data_AF-A0A6V7L181-F1
#
_entry.id   AF-A0A6V7L181-F1
#
_cell.length_a   1.000
_cell.length_b   1.000
_cell.length_c   1.000
_cell.angle_alpha   90.00
_cell.angle_beta   90.00
_cell.angle_gamma   90.00
#
_symmetry.space_group_name_H-M   'P 1'
#
loop_
_entity.id
_entity.type
_entity.pdbx_description
1 polymer ?
#
loop_
_entity_poly.entity_id
_entity_poly.type
_entity_poly.pdbx_seq_one_letter_code
_entity_poly.pdbx_strand_id
1 'polypeptide(L)' 'MMQQCPEDRPTADCLLNNAWVRGESVAEHSMTDTAKNLREFNARRKFK' A
#
# COMPACT_ATOMS: atom_id res chain seq x y z
N MET A 1 2.22 -1.03 -9.35
CA MET A 1 0.74 -0.90 -9.35
C MET A 1 0.31 0.41 -9.98
N MET A 2 0.83 1.54 -9.53
CA MET A 2 0.59 2.84 -10.16
C MET A 2 1.69 3.06 -11.22
N GLN A 3 1.37 2.79 -12.48
CA GLN A 3 2.21 3.12 -13.65
C GLN A 3 1.42 4.09 -14.53
N GLN A 4 2.14 5.01 -15.17
CA GLN A 4 1.53 6.01 -16.06
C GLN A 4 0.93 5.34 -17.30
N CYS A 5 1.68 4.44 -17.92
CA CYS A 5 1.21 3.59 -19.01
C CYS A 5 0.57 2.30 -18.44
N PRO A 6 -0.65 1.93 -18.87
CA PRO A 6 -1.32 0.72 -18.42
C PRO A 6 -0.54 -0.57 -18.70
N GLU A 7 0.19 -0.63 -19.82
CA GLU A 7 0.90 -1.80 -20.31
C GLU A 7 2.08 -2.18 -19.40
N ASP A 8 2.67 -1.19 -18.73
CA ASP A 8 3.78 -1.39 -17.79
C ASP A 8 3.29 -1.79 -16.40
N ARG A 9 1.97 -1.77 -16.16
CA ARG A 9 1.41 -2.13 -14.86
C ARG A 9 1.50 -3.65 -14.65
N PRO A 10 2.10 -4.11 -13.53
CA PRO A 10 2.11 -5.53 -13.25
C PRO A 10 0.68 -6.06 -13.08
N THR A 11 0.41 -7.24 -13.62
CA THR A 11 -0.86 -7.94 -13.44
C THR A 11 -1.03 -8.39 -11.98
N ALA A 12 -2.25 -8.78 -11.62
CA ALA A 12 -2.53 -9.34 -10.31
C ALA A 12 -1.66 -10.59 -10.04
N ASP A 13 -1.57 -11.51 -11.00
CA ASP A 13 -0.77 -12.72 -10.89
C ASP A 13 0.72 -12.43 -10.70
N CYS A 14 1.25 -11.40 -11.38
CA CYS A 14 2.63 -10.95 -11.17
C CYS A 14 2.85 -10.42 -9.74
N LEU A 15 1.89 -9.66 -9.21
CA LEU A 15 2.01 -9.06 -7.87
C LEU A 15 1.91 -10.08 -6.75
N LEU A 16 1.10 -11.14 -6.90
CA LEU A 16 1.01 -12.21 -5.90
C LEU A 16 2.33 -12.95 -5.69
N ASN A 17 3.21 -12.91 -6.68
CA ASN A 17 4.55 -13.49 -6.59
C ASN A 17 5.62 -12.52 -6.05
N ASN A 18 5.27 -11.26 -5.76
CA ASN A 18 6.20 -10.27 -5.24
C ASN A 18 6.54 -10.53 -3.76
N ALA A 19 7.81 -10.46 -3.37
CA ALA A 19 8.29 -10.75 -2.02
C ALA A 19 7.62 -9.89 -0.92
N TRP A 20 7.30 -8.63 -1.21
CA TRP A 20 6.60 -7.76 -0.26
C TRP A 20 5.16 -8.22 -0.05
N VAL A 21 4.47 -8.59 -1.13
CA VAL A 21 3.10 -9.11 -1.08
C VAL A 21 3.04 -10.48 -0.40
N ARG A 22 4.06 -11.31 -0.60
CA ARG A 22 4.21 -12.62 0.06
C ARG A 22 4.61 -12.55 1.53
N GLY A 23 4.93 -11.36 2.04
CA GLY A 23 5.37 -11.20 3.44
C GLY A 23 6.81 -11.60 3.69
N GLU A 24 7.59 -11.92 2.64
CA GLU A 24 8.99 -12.36 2.76
C GLU A 24 9.94 -11.17 2.99
N SER A 25 9.54 -9.97 2.57
CA SER A 25 10.30 -8.73 2.75
C SER A 25 9.37 -7.62 3.24
N VAL A 26 8.96 -7.71 4.51
CA VAL A 26 8.11 -6.71 5.17
C VAL A 26 8.82 -6.12 6.38
N ALA A 27 8.52 -4.87 6.70
CA ALA A 27 9.09 -4.21 7.87
C ALA A 27 8.30 -4.60 9.12
N GLU A 28 8.99 -5.00 10.19
CA GLU A 28 8.37 -5.47 11.43
C GLU A 28 8.14 -4.36 12.47
N HIS A 29 8.80 -3.22 12.30
CA HIS A 29 8.67 -2.08 13.20
C HIS A 29 7.31 -1.37 13.05
N SER A 30 6.85 -0.77 14.16
CA SER A 30 5.64 0.05 14.18
C SER A 30 5.78 1.31 13.32
N MET A 31 4.79 1.58 12.47
CA MET A 31 4.72 2.78 11.64
C MET A 31 3.84 3.86 12.28
N THR A 32 4.28 4.41 13.41
CA THR A 32 3.48 5.36 14.23
C THR A 32 3.05 6.61 13.46
N ASP A 33 3.92 7.14 12.59
CA ASP A 33 3.61 8.33 11.78
C ASP A 33 2.54 8.03 10.73
N THR A 34 2.60 6.84 10.12
CA THR A 34 1.55 6.38 9.20
C THR A 34 0.21 6.25 9.92
N ALA A 35 0.20 5.72 11.14
CA ALA A 35 -1.02 5.61 11.94
C ALA A 35 -1.64 6.99 12.24
N LYS A 36 -0.81 8.00 12.57
CA LYS A 36 -1.27 9.39 12.76
C LYS A 36 -1.91 9.96 11.48
N ASN A 37 -1.21 9.86 10.36
CA ASN A 37 -1.72 10.37 9.07
C ASN A 37 -3.01 9.67 8.63
N LEU A 38 -3.11 8.36 8.89
CA LEU A 38 -4.31 7.58 8.58
C LEU A 38 -5.52 8.02 9.42
N ARG A 39 -5.31 8.40 10.69
CA ARG A 39 -6.37 8.98 11.54
C ARG A 39 -6.89 10.28 10.95
N GLU A 40 -6.01 11.19 10.56
CA GLU A 40 -6.40 12.48 9.95
C GLU A 40 -7.14 12.29 8.62
N PHE A 41 -6.62 11.42 7.75
CA PHE A 41 -7.27 11.06 6.49
C PHE A 41 -8.68 10.51 6.72
N ASN A 42 -8.84 9.58 7.67
CA ASN A 42 -10.14 9.00 7.99
C ASN A 42 -11.13 10.01 8.56
N ALA A 43 -10.66 10.95 9.40
CA ALA A 43 -11.50 12.03 9.91
C ALA A 43 -12.05 12.89 8.76
N ARG A 44 -11.18 13.28 7.81
CA ARG A 44 -11.59 14.06 6.63
C ARG A 44 -12.55 13.31 5.72
N ARG A 45 -12.35 12.00 5.54
CA ARG A 45 -13.15 11.18 4.60
C ARG A 45 -14.51 10.77 5.15
N LYS A 46 -14.61 10.43 6.44
CA LYS A 46 -15.83 9.86 7.04
C LYS A 46 -16.82 10.92 7.52
N PHE A 47 -16.34 12.10 7.90
CA PHE A 47 -17.16 13.19 8.43
C PHE A 47 -17.38 14.31 7.39
N LYS A 48 -17.33 13.95 6.10
CA LYS A 48 -17.76 14.79 4.97
C LYS A 48 -19.21 14.45 4.66
#